data_AF-D6CPR6-F1
#
_entry.id   AF-D6CPR6-F1
#
_cell.length_a   1.000
_cell.length_b   1.000
_cell.length_c   1.000
_cell.angle_alpha   90.00
_cell.angle_beta   90.00
_cell.angle_gamma   90.00
#
_symmetry.space_group_name_H-M   'P 1'
#
loop_
_entity.id
_entity.type
_entity.pdbx_description
1 polymer ?
#
loop_
_entity_poly.entity_id
_entity_poly.type
_entity_poly.pdbx_seq_one_letter_code
_entity_poly.pdbx_strand_id
1 'polypeptide(L)'
;MSLRVYADRLVVAAEGQIVCEHQRLIERNHHGAGQTVYDWRHYLAVLQRKPGALRNGAPFLELPGAFKRLQAALVKQPGGDREMVEVMALVLHHDEQAVLAAVELALEAGAASKTHILNVLHRLLDGKPAPAPVTSPQALKLSVEPQANVLRYDQLREVRYAS
;
A
#
# COMPACT_ATOMS: atom_id res chain seq x y z
N MET A 1 13.87 20.35 17.17
CA MET A 1 14.54 19.16 16.61
C MET A 1 16.01 19.24 16.96
N SER A 2 16.63 18.17 17.44
CA SER A 2 18.05 18.10 17.81
C SER A 2 18.71 16.88 17.18
N LEU A 3 19.94 17.03 16.70
CA LEU A 3 20.79 15.92 16.25
C LEU A 3 21.76 15.55 17.37
N ARG A 4 21.75 14.28 17.79
CA ARG A 4 22.71 13.70 18.73
C ARG A 4 23.67 12.81 17.95
N VAL A 5 24.95 13.12 18.02
CA VAL A 5 26.01 12.43 17.26
C VAL A 5 26.77 11.51 18.21
N TYR A 6 26.71 10.21 17.98
CA TYR A 6 27.48 9.20 18.69
C TYR A 6 28.61 8.66 17.80
N ALA A 7 29.46 7.80 18.38
CA ALA A 7 30.59 7.21 17.65
C ALA A 7 30.12 6.32 16.48
N ASP A 8 29.05 5.55 16.71
CA ASP A 8 28.52 4.51 15.84
C ASP A 8 27.16 4.85 15.21
N ARG A 9 26.48 5.91 15.68
CA ARG A 9 25.14 6.27 15.22
C ARG A 9 24.83 7.78 15.28
N LEU A 10 23.86 8.18 14.47
CA LEU A 10 23.24 9.50 14.44
C LEU A 10 21.79 9.36 14.89
N VAL A 11 21.40 10.12 15.91
CA VAL A 11 20.03 10.09 16.44
C VAL A 11 19.40 11.46 16.27
N VAL A 12 18.24 11.49 15.62
CA VAL A 12 17.44 12.70 15.43
C VAL A 12 16.27 12.65 16.39
N ALA A 13 16.13 13.69 17.21
CA ALA A 13 15.04 13.81 18.17
C ALA A 13 14.20 15.07 17.92
N ALA A 14 12.89 14.96 18.11
CA ALA A 14 11.95 16.09 18.10
C ALA A 14 11.00 15.92 19.28
N GLU A 15 10.66 17.03 19.95
CA GLU A 15 9.68 17.04 21.06
C GLU A 15 9.99 16.01 22.17
N GLY A 16 11.27 15.75 22.42
CA GLY A 16 11.72 14.78 23.43
C GLY A 16 11.70 13.32 22.98
N GLN A 17 11.15 13.01 21.80
CA GLN A 17 11.13 11.66 21.23
C GLN A 17 12.20 11.46 20.15
N ILE A 18 12.72 10.24 20.04
CA ILE A 18 13.60 9.84 18.94
C ILE A 18 12.73 9.62 17.70
N VAL A 19 13.03 10.35 16.63
CA VAL A 19 12.30 10.30 15.36
C VAL A 19 13.00 9.37 14.38
N CYS A 20 14.33 9.36 14.37
CA CYS A 20 15.10 8.38 13.60
C CYS A 20 16.50 8.15 14.17
N GLU A 21 17.03 6.97 13.88
CA GLU A 21 18.38 6.54 14.22
C GLU A 21 19.03 5.96 12.96
N HIS A 22 20.27 6.34 12.69
CA HIS A 22 21.05 5.84 11.56
C HIS A 22 22.42 5.41 12.04
N GLN A 23 22.91 4.28 11.52
CA GLN A 23 24.29 3.90 11.71
C GLN A 23 25.20 4.95 11.07
N ARG A 24 26.26 5.33 11.80
CA ARG A 24 27.27 6.24 11.29
C ARG A 24 28.26 5.45 10.43
N LEU A 25 28.32 5.82 9.16
CA LEU A 25 29.26 5.23 8.20
C LEU A 25 30.48 6.13 8.11
N ILE A 26 31.61 5.64 8.61
CA ILE A 26 32.90 6.35 8.57
C ILE A 26 33.79 5.65 7.56
N GLU A 27 33.94 6.28 6.40
CA GLU A 27 34.87 5.81 5.38
C GLU A 27 36.28 6.25 5.76
N ARG A 28 37.14 5.27 6.09
CA ARG A 28 38.52 5.54 6.54
C ARG A 28 39.50 5.77 5.38
N ASN A 29 39.05 5.61 4.14
CA ASN A 29 39.86 5.82 2.96
C ASN A 29 39.65 7.23 2.40
N HIS A 30 40.70 8.04 2.34
CA HIS A 30 40.67 9.40 1.80
C HIS A 30 40.47 9.47 0.27
N HIS A 31 40.44 8.33 -0.41
CA HIS A 31 40.21 8.23 -1.86
C HIS A 31 38.78 7.82 -2.23
N GLY A 32 37.91 7.52 -1.27
CA GLY A 32 36.51 7.13 -1.50
C GLY A 32 35.58 8.34 -1.62
N ALA A 33 34.58 8.25 -2.50
CA ALA A 33 33.44 9.16 -2.50
C ALA A 33 32.48 8.72 -1.37
N GLY A 34 32.16 9.63 -0.44
CA GLY A 34 31.35 9.28 0.74
C GLY A 34 30.05 8.55 0.40
N GLN A 35 29.67 7.60 1.26
CA GLN A 35 28.48 6.77 1.07
C GLN A 35 27.19 7.52 1.43
N THR A 36 26.20 7.47 0.54
CA THR A 36 24.82 7.93 0.83
C THR A 36 23.92 6.73 1.08
N VAL A 37 23.21 6.72 2.20
CA VAL A 37 22.24 5.67 2.55
C VAL A 37 20.88 6.30 2.71
N TYR A 38 19.88 5.67 2.11
CA TYR A 38 18.49 6.10 2.21
C TYR A 38 17.70 5.10 3.05
N ASP A 39 16.82 5.61 3.91
CA ASP A 39 15.74 4.83 4.51
C ASP A 39 14.42 5.45 4.05
N TRP A 40 13.66 4.69 3.27
CA TRP A 40 12.38 5.11 2.70
C TRP A 40 11.35 5.53 3.76
N ARG A 41 11.45 4.98 4.99
CA ARG A 41 10.53 5.27 6.10
C ARG A 41 10.53 6.75 6.46
N HIS A 42 11.69 7.40 6.36
CA HIS A 42 11.84 8.83 6.66
C HIS A 42 11.16 9.74 5.64
N TYR A 43 10.76 9.21 4.49
CA TYR A 43 10.14 9.99 3.43
C TYR A 43 8.62 9.81 3.36
N LEU A 44 8.02 8.96 4.21
CA LEU A 44 6.58 8.68 4.16
C LEU A 44 5.71 9.91 4.39
N ALA A 45 6.04 10.73 5.38
CA ALA A 45 5.31 11.98 5.66
C ALA A 45 5.38 12.98 4.49
N VAL A 46 6.51 12.98 3.75
CA VAL A 46 6.68 13.81 2.54
C VAL A 46 5.87 13.23 1.38
N LEU A 47 5.89 11.91 1.21
CA LEU A 47 5.15 11.21 0.17
C LEU A 47 3.64 11.43 0.29
N GLN A 48 3.08 11.44 1.50
CA GLN A 48 1.65 11.72 1.71
C GLN A 48 1.23 13.07 1.12
N ARG A 49 2.12 14.07 1.11
CA ARG A 49 1.88 15.39 0.51
C ARG A 49 2.25 15.45 -0.97
N LYS A 50 3.22 14.65 -1.42
CA LYS A 50 3.73 14.60 -2.79
C LYS A 50 3.85 13.17 -3.30
N PRO A 51 2.73 12.50 -3.64
CA PRO A 51 2.76 11.08 -4.02
C PRO A 51 3.59 10.78 -5.28
N GLY A 52 3.65 11.73 -6.22
CA GLY A 52 4.43 11.58 -7.45
C GLY A 52 5.94 11.42 -7.24
N ALA A 53 6.47 11.77 -6.06
CA ALA A 53 7.88 11.55 -5.73
C ALA A 53 8.24 10.05 -5.60
N LEU A 54 7.24 9.16 -5.45
CA LEU A 54 7.44 7.72 -5.35
C LEU A 54 8.09 7.12 -6.60
N ARG A 55 7.81 7.66 -7.80
CA ARG A 55 8.21 7.06 -9.07
C ARG A 55 9.73 7.04 -9.29
N ASN A 56 10.41 8.11 -8.89
CA ASN A 56 11.83 8.34 -9.20
C ASN A 56 12.65 8.74 -7.97
N GLY A 57 12.08 8.66 -6.77
CA GLY A 57 12.80 9.01 -5.56
C GLY A 57 13.88 7.97 -5.26
N ALA A 58 15.14 8.41 -5.14
CA ALA A 58 16.27 7.55 -4.78
C ALA A 58 16.01 6.65 -3.55
N PRO A 59 15.32 7.11 -2.47
CA PRO A 59 14.97 6.25 -1.34
C PRO A 59 14.08 5.05 -1.68
N PHE A 60 13.35 5.09 -2.78
CA PHE A 60 12.32 4.10 -3.14
C PHE A 60 12.80 3.05 -4.14
N LEU A 61 14.06 3.13 -4.58
CA LEU A 61 14.65 2.14 -5.49
C LEU A 61 14.82 0.76 -4.80
N GLU A 62 15.07 0.78 -3.48
CA GLU A 62 15.32 -0.41 -2.66
C GLU A 62 14.16 -0.73 -1.71
N LEU A 63 12.91 -0.54 -2.18
CA LEU A 63 11.74 -0.96 -1.40
C LEU A 63 11.70 -2.49 -1.15
N PRO A 64 11.12 -2.92 -0.02
CA PRO A 64 10.77 -4.32 0.21
C PRO A 64 10.02 -4.95 -0.97
N GLY A 65 10.25 -6.24 -1.22
CA GLY A 65 9.71 -6.95 -2.38
C GLY A 65 8.19 -6.88 -2.50
N ALA A 66 7.45 -6.99 -1.39
CA ALA A 66 5.99 -6.86 -1.36
C ALA A 66 5.52 -5.50 -1.89
N PHE A 67 6.16 -4.41 -1.45
CA PHE A 67 5.85 -3.06 -1.93
C PHE A 67 6.23 -2.86 -3.40
N LYS A 68 7.36 -3.42 -3.88
CA LYS A 68 7.70 -3.37 -5.31
C LYS A 68 6.64 -4.05 -6.18
N ARG A 69 6.15 -5.22 -5.75
CA ARG A 69 5.06 -5.95 -6.42
C ARG A 69 3.76 -5.15 -6.40
N LEU A 70 3.40 -4.58 -5.26
CA LEU A 70 2.22 -3.73 -5.13
C LEU A 70 2.29 -2.50 -6.03
N GLN A 71 3.43 -1.81 -6.05
CA GLN A 71 3.65 -0.66 -6.92
C GLN A 71 3.48 -1.03 -8.40
N ALA A 72 4.03 -2.18 -8.83
CA ALA A 72 3.86 -2.68 -10.19
C ALA A 72 2.40 -3.02 -10.55
N ALA A 73 1.61 -3.49 -9.57
CA ALA A 73 0.18 -3.74 -9.75
C ALA A 73 -0.62 -2.43 -9.87
N LEU A 74 -0.27 -1.42 -9.07
CA LEU A 74 -0.99 -0.14 -8.99
C LEU A 74 -0.60 0.87 -10.07
N VAL A 75 0.59 0.79 -10.67
CA VAL A 75 1.07 1.78 -11.65
C VAL A 75 0.15 1.94 -12.87
N LYS A 76 -0.62 0.90 -13.20
CA LYS A 76 -1.57 0.88 -14.32
C LYS A 76 -2.89 1.58 -13.99
N GLN A 77 -3.16 1.86 -12.71
CA GLN A 77 -4.42 2.41 -12.25
C GLN A 77 -4.33 3.93 -12.09
N PRO A 78 -5.37 4.68 -12.48
CA PRO A 78 -5.42 6.12 -12.22
C PRO A 78 -5.42 6.36 -10.70
N GLY A 79 -4.44 7.12 -10.22
CA GLY A 79 -4.27 7.39 -8.77
C GLY A 79 -3.46 6.32 -8.01
N GLY A 80 -2.92 5.31 -8.69
CA GLY A 80 -2.17 4.22 -8.04
C GLY A 80 -0.98 4.67 -7.19
N ASP A 81 -0.29 5.76 -7.56
CA ASP A 81 0.79 6.33 -6.71
C ASP A 81 0.26 6.79 -5.35
N ARG A 82 -0.93 7.41 -5.33
CA ARG A 82 -1.53 7.89 -4.09
C ARG A 82 -1.95 6.72 -3.22
N GLU A 83 -2.60 5.73 -3.81
CA GLU A 83 -3.01 4.52 -3.09
C GLU A 83 -1.80 3.76 -2.54
N MET A 84 -0.75 3.61 -3.34
CA MET A 84 0.52 3.00 -2.92
C MET A 84 1.14 3.75 -1.72
N VAL A 85 1.19 5.08 -1.78
CA VAL A 85 1.67 5.92 -0.67
C VAL A 85 0.81 5.76 0.58
N GLU A 86 -0.52 5.69 0.43
CA GLU A 86 -1.44 5.49 1.54
C GLU A 86 -1.24 4.11 2.20
N VAL A 87 -0.92 3.07 1.43
CA VAL A 87 -0.57 1.75 1.95
C VAL A 87 0.80 1.77 2.65
N MET A 88 1.82 2.38 2.04
CA MET A 88 3.15 2.50 2.68
C MET A 88 3.08 3.28 3.99
N ALA A 89 2.23 4.30 4.06
CA ALA A 89 2.04 5.11 5.26
C ALA A 89 1.44 4.32 6.45
N LEU A 90 0.87 3.13 6.23
CA LEU A 90 0.42 2.26 7.33
C LEU A 90 1.57 1.89 8.28
N VAL A 91 2.80 1.85 7.78
CA VAL A 91 4.00 1.57 8.60
C VAL A 91 4.29 2.67 9.63
N LEU A 92 3.66 3.84 9.52
CA LEU A 92 3.74 4.89 10.55
C LEU A 92 2.91 4.55 11.81
N HIS A 93 1.97 3.62 11.70
CA HIS A 93 1.00 3.31 12.75
C HIS A 93 0.95 1.81 13.12
N HIS A 94 1.58 0.97 12.33
CA HIS A 94 1.58 -0.48 12.47
C HIS A 94 2.99 -1.03 12.31
N ASP A 95 3.22 -2.23 12.85
CA ASP A 95 4.45 -2.97 12.61
C ASP A 95 4.67 -3.19 11.11
N GLU A 96 5.91 -2.97 10.67
CA GLU A 96 6.27 -3.07 9.25
C GLU A 96 6.03 -4.48 8.69
N GLN A 97 6.40 -5.52 9.45
CA GLN A 97 6.26 -6.90 8.99
C GLN A 97 4.78 -7.27 8.87
N ALA A 98 3.93 -6.79 9.77
CA ALA A 98 2.49 -6.96 9.65
C ALA A 98 1.92 -6.30 8.38
N VAL A 99 2.37 -5.08 8.06
CA VAL A 99 1.94 -4.38 6.83
C VAL A 99 2.44 -5.12 5.58
N LEU A 100 3.71 -5.54 5.56
CA LEU A 100 4.27 -6.29 4.44
C LEU A 100 3.51 -7.61 4.24
N ALA A 101 3.28 -8.38 5.30
CA ALA A 101 2.50 -9.63 5.24
C ALA A 101 1.08 -9.39 4.71
N ALA A 102 0.42 -8.30 5.15
CA ALA A 102 -0.91 -7.96 4.64
C ALA A 102 -0.91 -7.64 3.15
N VAL A 103 0.12 -6.94 2.65
CA VAL A 103 0.30 -6.66 1.23
C VAL A 103 0.54 -7.94 0.43
N GLU A 104 1.36 -8.86 0.94
CA GLU A 104 1.64 -10.12 0.24
C GLU A 104 0.38 -10.98 0.11
N LEU A 105 -0.36 -11.15 1.20
CA LEU A 105 -1.63 -11.88 1.19
C LEU A 105 -2.68 -11.24 0.26
N ALA A 106 -2.73 -9.90 0.21
CA ALA A 106 -3.64 -9.19 -0.69
C ALA A 106 -3.27 -9.41 -2.17
N LEU A 107 -1.97 -9.42 -2.48
CA LEU A 107 -1.46 -9.70 -3.83
C LEU A 107 -1.74 -11.15 -4.23
N GLU A 108 -1.55 -12.11 -3.32
CA GLU A 108 -1.87 -13.53 -3.55
C GLU A 108 -3.37 -13.76 -3.79
N ALA A 109 -4.22 -13.00 -3.11
CA ALA A 109 -5.67 -13.00 -3.35
C ALA A 109 -6.09 -12.28 -4.65
N GLY A 110 -5.14 -11.69 -5.40
CA GLY A 110 -5.42 -10.91 -6.61
C GLY A 110 -6.12 -9.57 -6.34
N ALA A 111 -6.20 -9.13 -5.08
CA ALA A 111 -6.93 -7.96 -4.64
C ALA A 111 -5.95 -6.87 -4.15
N ALA A 112 -5.22 -6.28 -5.09
CA ALA A 112 -4.22 -5.24 -4.84
C ALA A 112 -4.84 -3.85 -4.57
N SER A 113 -5.76 -3.75 -3.60
CA SER A 113 -6.38 -2.48 -3.19
C SER A 113 -6.10 -2.18 -1.71
N LYS A 114 -6.00 -0.89 -1.38
CA LYS A 114 -5.81 -0.40 0.00
C LYS A 114 -6.88 -0.94 0.94
N THR A 115 -8.14 -0.97 0.50
CA THR A 115 -9.24 -1.44 1.34
C THR A 115 -9.09 -2.92 1.69
N HIS A 116 -8.67 -3.75 0.71
CA HIS A 116 -8.42 -5.15 0.97
C HIS A 116 -7.20 -5.36 1.87
N ILE A 117 -6.11 -4.63 1.64
CA ILE A 117 -4.90 -4.67 2.46
C ILE A 117 -5.20 -4.30 3.91
N LEU A 118 -5.96 -3.22 4.15
CA LEU A 118 -6.41 -2.81 5.49
C LEU A 118 -7.23 -3.92 6.18
N ASN A 119 -8.15 -4.54 5.44
CA ASN A 119 -8.94 -5.65 5.98
C ASN A 119 -8.08 -6.88 6.32
N VAL A 120 -7.07 -7.19 5.51
CA VAL A 120 -6.10 -8.25 5.83
C VAL A 120 -5.30 -7.88 7.08
N LEU A 121 -4.76 -6.66 7.14
CA LEU A 121 -3.97 -6.17 8.25
C LEU A 121 -4.75 -6.23 9.58
N HIS A 122 -5.99 -5.75 9.60
CA HIS A 122 -6.85 -5.85 10.79
C HIS A 122 -7.08 -7.30 11.22
N ARG A 123 -7.25 -8.24 10.27
CA ARG A 123 -7.39 -9.67 10.60
C ARG A 123 -6.12 -10.25 11.22
N LEU A 124 -4.94 -9.89 10.69
CA LEU A 124 -3.65 -10.32 11.23
C LEU A 124 -3.45 -9.80 12.67
N LEU A 125 -3.84 -8.55 12.93
CA LEU A 125 -3.68 -7.92 14.25
C LEU A 125 -4.71 -8.42 15.27
N ASP A 126 -5.98 -8.58 14.87
CA ASP A 126 -7.06 -9.07 15.74
C ASP A 126 -6.92 -10.57 16.07
N GLY A 127 -6.09 -11.31 15.32
CA GLY A 127 -6.00 -12.77 15.41
C GLY A 127 -7.30 -13.50 15.00
N LYS A 128 -8.24 -12.79 14.38
CA LYS A 128 -9.53 -13.37 13.99
C LYS A 128 -9.33 -14.27 12.78
N PRO A 129 -9.79 -15.54 12.84
CA PRO A 129 -9.75 -16.41 11.67
C PRO A 129 -10.54 -15.79 10.53
N ALA A 130 -10.15 -16.11 9.30
CA ALA A 130 -10.88 -15.67 8.12
C ALA A 130 -12.37 -16.06 8.28
N PRO A 131 -13.31 -15.15 7.95
CA PRO A 131 -14.72 -15.49 8.01
C PRO A 131 -14.98 -16.73 7.16
N ALA A 132 -15.83 -17.62 7.67
CA ALA A 132 -16.18 -18.84 6.94
C ALA A 132 -16.72 -18.47 5.54
N PRO A 133 -16.38 -19.23 4.49
CA PRO A 133 -16.93 -19.01 3.16
C PRO A 133 -18.45 -18.92 3.24
N VAL A 134 -19.01 -17.85 2.68
CA VAL A 134 -20.47 -17.72 2.62
C VAL A 134 -20.99 -18.76 1.63
N THR A 135 -21.51 -19.87 2.15
CA THR A 135 -22.27 -20.81 1.34
C THR A 135 -23.53 -20.12 0.85
N SER A 136 -23.67 -19.95 -0.47
CA SER A 136 -24.89 -19.46 -1.06
C SER A 136 -26.03 -20.45 -0.75
N PRO A 137 -27.10 -20.02 -0.06
CA PRO A 137 -28.23 -20.90 0.20
C PRO A 137 -28.82 -21.41 -1.12
N GLN A 138 -29.27 -22.67 -1.16
CA GLN A 138 -29.88 -23.27 -2.36
C GLN A 138 -31.04 -22.41 -2.93
N ALA A 139 -31.73 -21.65 -2.08
CA ALA A 139 -32.78 -20.71 -2.48
C ALA A 139 -32.30 -19.56 -3.39
N LEU A 140 -30.99 -19.28 -3.45
CA LEU A 140 -30.39 -18.28 -4.35
C LEU A 140 -29.85 -18.91 -5.65
N LYS A 141 -30.14 -20.19 -5.92
CA LYS A 141 -29.92 -20.75 -7.25
C LYS A 141 -30.87 -20.05 -8.23
N LEU A 142 -30.28 -19.33 -9.17
CA LEU A 142 -31.01 -18.71 -10.26
C LEU A 142 -31.67 -19.80 -11.09
N SER A 143 -33.00 -19.81 -11.16
CA SER A 143 -33.75 -20.68 -12.08
C SER A 143 -33.59 -20.25 -13.53
N VAL A 144 -33.29 -18.97 -13.74
CA VAL A 144 -33.02 -18.37 -15.04
C VAL A 144 -31.75 -17.56 -14.92
N GLU A 145 -30.71 -17.95 -15.65
CA GLU A 145 -29.48 -17.18 -15.71
C GLU A 145 -29.73 -15.83 -16.40
N PRO A 146 -29.21 -14.72 -15.86
CA PRO A 146 -29.33 -13.42 -16.49
C PRO A 146 -28.60 -13.44 -17.84
N GLN A 147 -29.36 -13.24 -18.91
CA GLN A 147 -28.81 -13.01 -20.22
C GLN A 147 -28.39 -11.55 -20.34
N ALA A 148 -27.13 -11.30 -20.71
CA ALA A 148 -26.62 -9.96 -21.00
C ALA A 148 -27.18 -9.45 -22.34
N ASN A 149 -28.49 -9.19 -22.39
CA ASN A 149 -29.20 -8.77 -23.59
C ASN A 149 -29.71 -7.34 -23.44
N VAL A 150 -28.94 -6.38 -23.96
CA VAL A 150 -29.27 -4.95 -23.96
C VAL A 150 -30.46 -4.59 -24.85
N LEU A 151 -30.82 -5.42 -25.84
CA LEU A 151 -31.94 -5.18 -26.78
C LEU A 151 -33.31 -5.17 -26.09
N ARG A 152 -33.41 -5.77 -24.89
CA ARG A 152 -34.65 -5.72 -24.07
C ARG A 152 -35.04 -4.30 -23.68
N TYR A 153 -34.07 -3.41 -23.49
CA TYR A 153 -34.36 -2.01 -23.15
C TYR A 153 -34.84 -1.20 -24.35
N ASP A 154 -34.34 -1.51 -25.55
CA ASP A 154 -34.73 -0.81 -26.78
C ASP A 154 -36.21 -1.04 -27.13
N GLN A 155 -36.72 -2.24 -26.86
CA GLN A 155 -38.14 -2.59 -27.06
C GLN A 155 -39.09 -1.77 -26.17
N LEU A 156 -38.63 -1.29 -25.01
CA LEU A 156 -39.44 -0.44 -24.12
C LEU A 156 -39.54 1.01 -24.62
N ARG A 157 -38.70 1.42 -25.57
CA ARG A 157 -38.74 2.78 -26.16
C ARG A 157 -39.77 2.92 -27.30
N GLU A 158 -40.32 1.83 -27.80
CA GLU A 158 -41.25 1.86 -28.95
C GLU A 158 -42.74 2.02 -28.57
N VAL A 159 -43.09 2.06 -27.28
CA VAL A 159 -44.46 2.38 -26.85
C VAL A 159 -44.73 3.87 -27.10
N ARG A 160 -45.16 4.17 -28.34
CA ARG A 160 -45.70 5.47 -28.72
C ARG A 160 -46.91 5.77 -27.84
N TYR A 161 -46.86 6.89 -27.11
CA TYR A 161 -48.04 7.52 -26.55
C TYR A 161 -49.02 7.79 -27.70
N ALA A 162 -50.17 7.09 -27.68
CA ALA A 162 -51.27 7.35 -28.58
C ALA A 162 -52.02 8.61 -28.10
N SER A 163 -52.08 9.63 -28.96
CA SER A 163 -53.04 10.73 -28.88
C SER A 163 -54.35 10.35 -29.56
#